data_AF-A0A9X3EI20-F1
#
_entry.id   AF-A0A9X3EI20-F1
#
_cell.length_a   1.000
_cell.length_b   1.000
_cell.length_c   1.000
_cell.angle_alpha   90.00
_cell.angle_beta   90.00
_cell.angle_gamma   90.00
#
_symmetry.space_group_name_H-M   'P 1'
#
loop_
_entity.id
_entity.type
_entity.pdbx_description
1 polymer ?
#
loop_
_entity_poly.entity_id
_entity_poly.type
_entity_poly.pdbx_seq_one_letter_code
_entity_poly.pdbx_strand_id
1 'polypeptide(L)'
;MTSEPQAEAEVAPAEFVVPEHVHPLVVSFAAWMAGTAAGGREMIKDAAIGPDMDLHAQLAVVAKVLPRFTLKTNLDSLLRNDPTGIDVESHPLIGGDKRRLHVLQRELQRACLTATLLNLPVARRATFILIEIFRLPEADVAKILDSTPGGTRTAIHRARRDLTYYLGPRCEHMNPMNPCHCETRLGPALDRGFITWPDRVDLNGDEPLVSRRVCDDAELLYRKLPPPPPPR
;
A
#
# COMPACT_ATOMS: atom_id res chain seq x y z
N MET A 1 -3.61 -53.49 -18.44
CA MET A 1 -4.25 -52.81 -17.30
C MET A 1 -3.21 -51.89 -16.69
N THR A 2 -3.08 -50.67 -17.23
CA THR A 2 -2.22 -49.63 -16.69
C THR A 2 -3.08 -48.38 -16.60
N SER A 3 -3.63 -48.16 -15.42
CA SER A 3 -4.40 -46.99 -15.04
C SER A 3 -3.45 -45.80 -14.88
N GLU A 4 -3.58 -44.79 -15.74
CA GLU A 4 -3.06 -43.45 -15.48
C GLU A 4 -3.78 -42.85 -14.26
N PRO A 5 -3.07 -42.21 -13.32
CA PRO A 5 -3.71 -41.40 -12.30
C PRO A 5 -4.10 -40.05 -12.92
N GLN A 6 -5.40 -39.78 -12.97
CA GLN A 6 -5.92 -38.45 -13.29
C GLN A 6 -5.48 -37.48 -12.18
N ALA A 7 -4.65 -36.51 -12.53
CA ALA A 7 -4.38 -35.36 -11.68
C ALA A 7 -5.68 -34.55 -11.56
N GLU A 8 -6.33 -34.67 -10.41
CA GLU A 8 -7.43 -33.79 -10.02
C GLU A 8 -6.90 -32.35 -10.00
N ALA A 9 -7.40 -31.53 -10.93
CA ALA A 9 -7.16 -30.10 -10.91
C ALA A 9 -7.76 -29.55 -9.61
N GLU A 10 -6.89 -29.19 -8.68
CA GLU A 10 -7.21 -28.46 -7.46
C GLU A 10 -7.89 -27.14 -7.88
N VAL A 11 -9.22 -27.11 -7.80
CA VAL A 11 -10.02 -25.93 -8.11
C VAL A 11 -9.62 -24.86 -7.11
N ALA A 12 -8.87 -23.85 -7.56
CA ALA A 12 -8.55 -22.69 -6.77
C ALA A 12 -9.84 -22.16 -6.11
N PRO A 13 -9.87 -21.93 -4.79
CA PRO A 13 -11.09 -21.55 -4.09
C PRO A 13 -11.67 -20.28 -4.73
N ALA A 14 -12.98 -20.26 -4.92
CA ALA A 14 -13.69 -19.12 -5.49
C ALA A 14 -13.32 -17.85 -4.72
N GLU A 15 -12.78 -16.87 -5.44
CA GLU A 15 -12.33 -15.61 -4.87
C GLU A 15 -13.51 -14.88 -4.22
N PHE A 16 -13.35 -14.44 -2.96
CA PHE A 16 -14.41 -13.73 -2.26
C PHE A 16 -14.78 -12.44 -2.99
N VAL A 17 -16.04 -12.32 -3.39
CA VAL A 17 -16.60 -11.12 -4.01
C VAL A 17 -17.13 -10.20 -2.91
N VAL A 18 -16.64 -8.96 -2.89
CA VAL A 18 -17.12 -7.95 -1.93
C VAL A 18 -18.60 -7.65 -2.19
N PRO A 19 -19.47 -7.73 -1.17
CA PRO A 19 -20.89 -7.42 -1.33
C PRO A 19 -21.14 -5.97 -1.78
N GLU A 20 -22.17 -5.75 -2.59
CA GLU A 20 -22.51 -4.42 -3.14
C GLU A 20 -22.82 -3.36 -2.07
N HIS A 21 -23.31 -3.77 -0.89
CA HIS A 21 -23.60 -2.86 0.22
C HIS A 21 -22.35 -2.36 0.96
N VAL A 22 -21.17 -2.93 0.70
CA VAL A 22 -19.91 -2.47 1.29
C VAL A 22 -19.46 -1.21 0.56
N HIS A 23 -19.30 -0.12 1.30
CA HIS A 23 -18.95 1.16 0.70
C HIS A 23 -17.55 1.13 0.06
N PRO A 24 -17.33 1.75 -1.13
CA PRO A 24 -16.02 1.73 -1.81
C PRO A 24 -14.84 2.25 -0.97
N LEU A 25 -15.08 3.21 -0.08
CA LEU A 25 -14.07 3.68 0.88
C LEU A 25 -13.67 2.59 1.88
N VAL A 26 -14.60 1.72 2.30
CA VAL A 26 -14.30 0.61 3.21
C VAL A 26 -13.41 -0.41 2.51
N VAL A 27 -13.67 -0.68 1.22
CA VAL A 27 -12.80 -1.52 0.37
C VAL A 27 -11.38 -0.94 0.30
N SER A 28 -11.29 0.36 0.03
CA SER A 28 -10.02 1.07 -0.03
C SER A 28 -9.29 1.09 1.32
N PHE A 29 -10.03 1.25 2.42
CA PHE A 29 -9.48 1.27 3.79
C PHE A 29 -8.90 -0.09 4.15
N ALA A 30 -9.63 -1.17 3.90
CA ALA A 30 -9.18 -2.53 4.13
C ALA A 30 -7.91 -2.85 3.33
N ALA A 31 -7.86 -2.42 2.05
CA ALA A 31 -6.67 -2.58 1.22
C ALA A 31 -5.45 -1.83 1.79
N TRP A 32 -5.61 -0.59 2.27
CA TRP A 32 -4.54 0.16 2.96
C TRP A 32 -4.09 -0.49 4.27
N MET A 33 -5.03 -1.07 5.02
CA MET A 33 -4.71 -1.75 6.28
C MET A 33 -3.91 -3.04 6.05
N ALA A 34 -4.24 -3.81 5.01
CA ALA A 34 -3.56 -5.06 4.67
C ALA A 34 -2.31 -4.87 3.78
N GLY A 35 -2.29 -3.81 2.98
CA GLY A 35 -1.27 -3.48 1.99
C GLY A 35 -1.48 -4.07 0.60
N THR A 36 -2.54 -4.87 0.40
CA THR A 36 -2.95 -5.43 -0.88
C THR A 36 -4.48 -5.53 -0.93
N ALA A 37 -5.09 -5.57 -2.12
CA ALA A 37 -6.54 -5.72 -2.18
C ALA A 37 -7.05 -7.13 -1.82
N ALA A 38 -6.30 -8.24 -1.97
CA ALA A 38 -6.73 -9.55 -1.42
C ALA A 38 -6.75 -9.48 0.08
N GLY A 39 -5.68 -8.96 0.70
CA GLY A 39 -5.64 -8.82 2.15
C GLY A 39 -6.80 -7.95 2.64
N GLY A 40 -7.14 -6.88 1.91
CA GLY A 40 -8.33 -6.07 2.18
C GLY A 40 -9.64 -6.85 2.03
N ARG A 41 -9.79 -7.66 0.99
CA ARG A 41 -10.97 -8.50 0.78
C ARG A 41 -11.13 -9.56 1.86
N GLU A 42 -10.05 -10.21 2.29
CA GLU A 42 -10.08 -11.15 3.43
C GLU A 42 -10.45 -10.42 4.72
N MET A 43 -9.96 -9.20 4.96
CA MET A 43 -10.41 -8.39 6.09
C MET A 43 -11.91 -8.08 6.03
N ILE A 44 -12.46 -7.79 4.85
CA ILE A 44 -13.90 -7.53 4.66
C ILE A 44 -14.73 -8.79 4.87
N LYS A 45 -14.24 -9.93 4.39
CA LYS A 45 -14.88 -11.24 4.58
C LYS A 45 -14.97 -11.61 6.07
N ASP A 46 -13.93 -11.29 6.84
CA ASP A 46 -13.91 -11.49 8.29
C ASP A 46 -14.68 -10.41 9.06
N ALA A 47 -15.06 -9.31 8.41
CA ALA A 47 -15.81 -8.21 9.01
C ALA A 47 -17.32 -8.50 8.94
N ALA A 48 -18.01 -8.37 10.07
CA ALA A 48 -19.47 -8.50 10.16
C ALA A 48 -20.18 -7.25 9.60
N ILE A 49 -20.09 -7.02 8.29
CA ILE A 49 -20.71 -5.86 7.62
C ILE A 49 -22.12 -6.21 7.13
N GLY A 50 -23.13 -5.65 7.81
CA GLY A 50 -24.54 -5.73 7.40
C GLY A 50 -24.97 -4.63 6.43
N PRO A 51 -26.10 -4.81 5.70
CA PRO A 51 -26.59 -3.86 4.71
C PRO A 51 -27.09 -2.53 5.29
N ASP A 52 -27.53 -2.51 6.54
CA ASP A 52 -28.07 -1.32 7.21
C ASP A 52 -27.00 -0.45 7.89
N MET A 53 -25.72 -0.86 7.83
CA MET A 53 -24.63 -0.14 8.47
C MET A 53 -24.22 1.09 7.66
N ASP A 54 -24.17 2.25 8.32
CA ASP A 54 -23.57 3.45 7.74
C ASP A 54 -22.05 3.32 7.53
N LEU A 55 -21.46 4.25 6.79
CA LEU A 55 -20.03 4.25 6.48
C LEU A 55 -19.14 4.16 7.75
N HIS A 56 -19.49 4.90 8.81
CA HIS A 56 -18.67 4.92 10.02
C HIS A 56 -18.72 3.58 10.76
N ALA A 57 -19.90 2.97 10.83
CA ALA A 57 -20.08 1.63 11.38
C ALA A 57 -19.30 0.59 10.57
N GLN A 58 -19.34 0.65 9.23
CA GLN A 58 -18.59 -0.27 8.37
C GLN A 58 -17.07 -0.12 8.60
N LEU A 59 -16.55 1.12 8.62
CA LEU A 59 -15.14 1.40 8.91
C LEU A 59 -14.72 0.90 10.30
N ALA A 60 -15.59 1.06 11.31
CA ALA A 60 -15.30 0.64 12.68
C ALA A 60 -15.17 -0.89 12.80
N VAL A 61 -16.04 -1.65 12.12
CA VAL A 61 -15.94 -3.12 12.13
C VAL A 61 -14.67 -3.58 11.42
N VAL A 62 -14.35 -3.03 10.25
CA VAL A 62 -13.10 -3.37 9.53
C VAL A 62 -11.85 -2.99 10.33
N ALA A 63 -11.85 -1.84 11.02
CA ALA A 63 -10.72 -1.40 11.84
C ALA A 63 -10.41 -2.33 13.03
N LYS A 64 -11.41 -3.11 13.49
CA LYS A 64 -11.26 -4.12 14.55
C LYS A 64 -10.74 -5.46 14.04
N VAL A 65 -10.82 -5.70 12.73
CA VAL A 65 -10.25 -6.90 12.12
C VAL A 65 -8.74 -6.75 12.06
N LEU A 66 -8.02 -7.64 12.74
CA LEU A 66 -6.58 -7.73 12.59
C LEU A 66 -6.26 -8.36 11.23
N PRO A 67 -5.46 -7.71 10.38
CA PRO A 67 -5.07 -8.30 9.12
C PRO A 67 -4.30 -9.60 9.38
N ARG A 68 -4.86 -10.74 8.91
CA ARG A 68 -4.22 -12.06 8.99
C ARG A 68 -2.90 -12.10 8.20
N PHE A 69 -2.82 -11.29 7.16
CA PHE A 69 -1.64 -11.13 6.32
C PHE A 69 -1.31 -9.65 6.19
N THR A 70 -0.17 -9.25 6.74
CA THR A 70 0.46 -7.97 6.41
C THR A 70 1.82 -8.29 5.83
N LEU A 71 2.11 -7.77 4.64
CA LEU A 71 3.43 -7.91 4.03
C LEU A 71 4.44 -7.04 4.80
N LYS A 72 4.94 -7.53 5.94
CA LYS A 72 5.95 -6.82 6.71
C LYS A 72 7.30 -6.99 6.02
N THR A 73 7.62 -6.05 5.14
CA THR A 73 8.82 -6.09 4.32
C THR A 73 9.96 -5.37 5.02
N ASN A 74 11.13 -6.02 5.10
CA ASN A 74 12.37 -5.33 5.43
C ASN A 74 12.93 -4.66 4.17
N LEU A 75 12.49 -3.42 3.92
CA LEU A 75 12.89 -2.66 2.72
C LEU A 75 14.39 -2.40 2.67
N ASP A 76 15.08 -2.32 3.81
CA ASP A 76 16.52 -2.09 3.84
C ASP A 76 17.25 -3.29 3.21
N SER A 77 16.89 -4.51 3.63
CA SER A 77 17.40 -5.75 3.04
C SER A 77 16.92 -5.99 1.61
N LEU A 78 15.69 -5.59 1.27
CA LEU A 78 15.09 -5.89 -0.03
C LEU A 78 15.55 -4.93 -1.13
N LEU A 79 15.63 -3.63 -0.83
CA LEU A 79 15.84 -2.59 -1.83
C LEU A 79 17.12 -1.78 -1.59
N ARG A 80 17.44 -1.41 -0.34
CA ARG A 80 18.41 -0.32 -0.10
C ARG A 80 19.87 -0.75 -0.13
N ASN A 81 20.15 -2.00 0.17
CA ASN A 81 21.52 -2.53 0.14
C ASN A 81 22.01 -2.89 -1.27
N ASP A 82 21.12 -2.85 -2.26
CA ASP A 82 21.42 -3.24 -3.65
C ASP A 82 21.05 -2.09 -4.60
N PRO A 83 22.03 -1.31 -5.08
CA PRO A 83 21.79 -0.19 -5.99
C PRO A 83 21.83 -0.62 -7.47
N THR A 84 21.65 -1.91 -7.78
CA THR A 84 21.66 -2.40 -9.16
C THR A 84 20.56 -1.71 -9.95
N GLY A 85 20.94 -0.84 -10.89
CA GLY A 85 19.99 -0.22 -11.80
C GLY A 85 19.32 -1.25 -12.71
N ILE A 86 18.29 -0.81 -13.43
CA ILE A 86 17.66 -1.60 -14.49
C ILE A 86 18.20 -1.16 -15.86
N ASP A 87 18.44 -2.09 -16.77
CA ASP A 87 18.70 -1.75 -18.17
C ASP A 87 17.38 -1.35 -18.86
N VAL A 88 17.13 -0.05 -18.90
CA VAL A 88 15.90 0.55 -19.45
C VAL A 88 15.66 0.15 -20.91
N GLU A 89 16.72 -0.02 -21.70
CA GLU A 89 16.61 -0.29 -23.14
C GLU A 89 16.21 -1.74 -23.40
N SER A 90 16.89 -2.69 -22.75
CA SER A 90 16.68 -4.13 -23.03
C SER A 90 15.64 -4.81 -22.14
N HIS A 91 15.22 -4.20 -21.03
CA HIS A 91 14.34 -4.87 -20.07
C HIS A 91 12.93 -5.14 -20.65
N PRO A 92 12.39 -6.39 -20.57
CA PRO A 92 11.13 -6.77 -21.24
C PRO A 92 9.89 -5.93 -20.87
N LEU A 93 9.84 -5.45 -19.62
CA LEU A 93 8.72 -4.61 -19.14
C LEU A 93 8.85 -3.13 -19.53
N ILE A 94 10.00 -2.69 -20.04
CA ILE A 94 10.27 -1.28 -20.37
C ILE A 94 10.48 -1.15 -21.88
N GLY A 95 11.46 -1.87 -22.44
CA GLY A 95 11.78 -1.87 -23.86
C GLY A 95 12.07 -0.47 -24.42
N GLY A 96 12.81 0.34 -23.67
CA GLY A 96 13.13 1.74 -24.02
C GLY A 96 11.98 2.74 -23.87
N ASP A 97 10.76 2.30 -23.54
CA ASP A 97 9.62 3.20 -23.38
C ASP A 97 9.64 3.88 -22.00
N LYS A 98 9.95 5.18 -22.00
CA LYS A 98 9.98 6.03 -20.81
C LYS A 98 8.65 6.06 -20.06
N ARG A 99 7.50 5.92 -20.74
CA ARG A 99 6.19 5.88 -20.08
C ARG A 99 6.05 4.62 -19.22
N ARG A 100 6.51 3.48 -19.75
CA ARG A 100 6.52 2.20 -19.02
C ARG A 100 7.48 2.26 -17.83
N LEU A 101 8.63 2.90 -18.00
CA LEU A 101 9.55 3.19 -16.89
C LEU A 101 8.87 4.01 -15.79
N HIS A 102 8.18 5.11 -16.13
CA HIS A 102 7.50 5.95 -15.14
C HIS A 102 6.38 5.21 -14.40
N VAL A 103 5.62 4.35 -15.10
CA VAL A 103 4.60 3.49 -14.48
C VAL A 103 5.23 2.58 -13.42
N LEU A 104 6.33 1.91 -13.75
CA LEU A 104 7.01 1.01 -12.83
C LEU A 104 7.69 1.75 -11.66
N GLN A 105 8.24 2.94 -11.89
CA GLN A 105 8.77 3.79 -10.81
C GLN A 105 7.65 4.22 -9.85
N ARG A 106 6.48 4.59 -10.37
CA ARG A 106 5.29 4.91 -9.53
C ARG A 106 4.82 3.69 -8.75
N GLU A 107 4.83 2.52 -9.38
CA GLU A 107 4.53 1.26 -8.70
C GLU A 107 5.48 1.01 -7.54
N LEU A 108 6.78 1.18 -7.77
CA LEU A 108 7.81 1.05 -6.74
C LEU A 108 7.59 2.00 -5.58
N GLN A 109 7.34 3.28 -5.87
CA GLN A 109 7.08 4.29 -4.86
C GLN A 109 5.86 3.90 -4.01
N ARG A 110 4.77 3.50 -4.66
CA ARG A 110 3.54 3.06 -3.98
C ARG A 110 3.80 1.84 -3.09
N ALA A 111 4.46 0.81 -3.61
CA ALA A 111 4.77 -0.41 -2.86
C ALA A 111 5.69 -0.13 -1.66
N CYS A 112 6.74 0.68 -1.84
CA CYS A 112 7.68 1.09 -0.80
C CYS A 112 6.99 1.88 0.32
N LEU A 113 6.15 2.86 -0.03
CA LEU A 113 5.42 3.66 0.95
C LEU A 113 4.35 2.82 1.66
N THR A 114 3.65 1.94 0.95
CA THR A 114 2.71 0.98 1.56
C THR A 114 3.43 0.08 2.57
N ALA A 115 4.57 -0.52 2.21
CA ALA A 115 5.38 -1.34 3.11
C ALA A 115 5.87 -0.57 4.34
N THR A 116 6.22 0.72 4.17
CA THR A 116 6.62 1.58 5.29
C THR A 116 5.43 1.83 6.23
N LEU A 117 4.24 2.11 5.69
CA LEU A 117 3.00 2.26 6.46
C LEU A 117 2.62 0.98 7.22
N LEU A 118 2.88 -0.19 6.62
CA LEU A 118 2.68 -1.50 7.25
C LEU A 118 3.63 -1.77 8.43
N ASN A 119 4.70 -0.99 8.62
CA ASN A 119 5.55 -1.11 9.79
C ASN A 119 5.01 -0.33 11.01
N LEU A 120 4.00 0.53 10.84
CA LEU A 120 3.30 1.13 11.96
C LEU A 120 2.46 0.09 12.72
N PRO A 121 2.33 0.23 14.06
CA PRO A 121 1.34 -0.52 14.82
C PRO A 121 -0.08 -0.31 14.26
N VAL A 122 -0.88 -1.37 14.26
CA VAL A 122 -2.20 -1.43 13.60
C VAL A 122 -3.09 -0.23 13.93
N ALA A 123 -3.19 0.15 15.22
CA ALA A 123 -3.99 1.31 15.63
C ALA A 123 -3.48 2.64 15.02
N ARG A 124 -2.15 2.88 15.04
CA ARG A 124 -1.56 4.09 14.43
C ARG A 124 -1.72 4.09 12.93
N ARG A 125 -1.63 2.94 12.29
CA ARG A 125 -1.87 2.76 10.85
C ARG A 125 -3.29 3.16 10.48
N ALA A 126 -4.28 2.61 11.19
CA ALA A 126 -5.69 2.94 10.98
C ALA A 126 -5.95 4.44 11.16
N THR A 127 -5.43 5.03 12.24
CA THR A 127 -5.54 6.48 12.48
C THR A 127 -4.92 7.29 11.33
N PHE A 128 -3.73 6.92 10.87
CA PHE A 128 -3.05 7.62 9.78
C PHE A 128 -3.83 7.53 8.46
N ILE A 129 -4.31 6.35 8.09
CA ILE A 129 -5.08 6.16 6.85
C ILE A 129 -6.37 7.00 6.89
N LEU A 130 -7.13 6.92 7.97
CA LEU A 130 -8.41 7.61 8.08
C LEU A 130 -8.26 9.14 8.07
N ILE A 131 -7.21 9.67 8.71
CA ILE A 131 -6.99 11.12 8.79
C ILE A 131 -6.25 11.65 7.55
N GLU A 132 -5.12 11.04 7.16
CA GLU A 132 -4.26 11.65 6.13
C GLU A 132 -4.63 11.28 4.71
N ILE A 133 -5.04 10.03 4.52
CA ILE A 133 -5.39 9.51 3.20
C ILE A 133 -6.87 9.81 2.93
N PHE A 134 -7.74 9.56 3.90
CA PHE A 134 -9.20 9.68 3.74
C PHE A 134 -9.77 11.02 4.21
N ARG A 135 -8.95 11.85 4.88
CA ARG A 135 -9.32 13.21 5.29
C ARG A 135 -10.52 13.28 6.23
N LEU A 136 -10.75 12.24 7.03
CA LEU A 136 -11.80 12.26 8.05
C LEU A 136 -11.38 13.15 9.23
N PRO A 137 -12.34 13.88 9.85
CA PRO A 137 -12.08 14.64 11.06
C PRO A 137 -11.59 13.76 12.21
N GLU A 138 -10.64 14.26 13.02
CA GLU A 138 -10.12 13.52 14.20
C GLU A 138 -11.24 13.04 15.13
N ALA A 139 -12.31 13.82 15.28
CA ALA A 139 -13.46 13.48 16.12
C ALA A 139 -14.23 12.25 15.60
N ASP A 140 -14.33 12.08 14.28
CA ASP A 140 -14.99 10.92 13.69
C ASP A 140 -14.07 9.70 13.74
N VAL A 141 -12.78 9.88 13.49
CA VAL A 141 -11.78 8.81 13.64
C VAL A 141 -11.70 8.31 15.08
N ALA A 142 -11.82 9.19 16.07
CA ALA A 142 -11.90 8.80 17.48
C ALA A 142 -13.10 7.88 17.74
N LYS A 143 -14.27 8.18 17.17
CA LYS A 143 -15.47 7.32 17.28
C LYS A 143 -15.28 5.99 16.55
N ILE A 144 -14.79 6.03 15.31
CA ILE A 144 -14.58 4.84 14.46
C ILE A 144 -13.62 3.85 15.13
N LEU A 145 -12.54 4.35 15.73
CA LEU A 145 -11.49 3.54 16.35
C LEU A 145 -11.72 3.28 17.85
N ASP A 146 -12.88 3.65 18.39
CA ASP A 146 -13.21 3.53 19.82
C ASP A 146 -12.10 4.11 20.73
N SER A 147 -11.65 5.32 20.38
CA SER A 147 -10.56 6.03 21.04
C SER A 147 -11.02 7.38 21.58
N THR A 148 -10.20 7.99 22.43
CA THR A 148 -10.43 9.36 22.90
C THR A 148 -9.86 10.38 21.90
N PRO A 149 -10.35 11.64 21.90
CA PRO A 149 -9.75 12.70 21.08
C PRO A 149 -8.24 12.89 21.38
N GLY A 150 -7.83 12.81 22.64
CA GLY A 150 -6.43 12.90 23.04
C GLY A 150 -5.59 11.68 22.58
N GLY A 151 -6.18 10.49 22.63
CA GLY A 151 -5.58 9.25 22.12
C GLY A 151 -5.36 9.31 20.62
N THR A 152 -6.37 9.75 19.87
CA THR A 152 -6.33 9.92 18.41
C THR A 152 -5.27 10.92 17.98
N ARG A 153 -5.20 12.10 18.62
CA ARG A 153 -4.13 13.11 18.39
C ARG A 153 -2.73 12.56 18.64
N THR A 154 -2.57 11.82 19.73
CA THR A 154 -1.30 11.20 20.07
C THR A 154 -0.91 10.13 19.05
N ALA A 155 -1.88 9.32 18.61
CA ALA A 155 -1.67 8.27 17.61
C ALA A 155 -1.24 8.86 16.25
N ILE A 156 -1.92 9.90 15.76
CA ILE A 156 -1.57 10.54 14.49
C ILE A 156 -0.20 11.23 14.56
N HIS A 157 0.09 11.96 15.64
CA HIS A 157 1.40 12.59 15.83
C HIS A 157 2.53 11.57 15.82
N ARG A 158 2.36 10.44 16.53
CA ARG A 158 3.35 9.36 16.53
C ARG A 158 3.46 8.70 15.17
N ALA A 159 2.36 8.50 14.44
CA ALA A 159 2.39 7.94 13.09
C ALA A 159 3.21 8.82 12.14
N ARG A 160 2.94 10.13 12.09
CA ARG A 160 3.69 11.10 11.29
C ARG A 160 5.18 11.08 11.65
N ARG A 161 5.50 11.16 12.95
CA ARG A 161 6.89 11.12 13.43
C ARG A 161 7.62 9.85 13.02
N ASP A 162 7.01 8.69 13.20
CA ASP A 162 7.63 7.40 12.89
C ASP A 162 7.89 7.25 11.38
N LEU A 163 6.94 7.70 10.54
CA LEU A 163 7.10 7.71 9.07
C LEU A 163 8.19 8.69 8.62
N THR A 164 8.20 9.92 9.14
CA THR A 164 9.22 10.93 8.84
C THR A 164 10.60 10.48 9.33
N TYR A 165 10.69 9.84 10.50
CA TYR A 165 11.95 9.30 11.01
C TYR A 165 12.51 8.20 10.10
N TYR A 166 11.65 7.35 9.55
CA TYR A 166 12.09 6.31 8.62
C TYR A 166 12.45 6.88 7.24
N LEU A 167 11.57 7.67 6.63
CA LEU A 167 11.71 8.14 5.24
C LEU A 167 12.66 9.33 5.10
N GLY A 168 12.67 10.23 6.08
CA GLY A 168 13.39 11.51 6.07
C GLY A 168 14.88 11.41 5.70
N PRO A 169 15.66 10.46 6.25
CA PRO A 169 17.07 10.31 5.90
C PRO A 169 17.34 9.32 4.75
N ARG A 170 16.30 8.72 4.14
CA ARG A 170 16.49 7.65 3.12
C ARG A 170 15.88 7.94 1.77
N CYS A 171 14.68 8.53 1.71
CA CYS A 171 13.91 8.60 0.47
C CYS A 171 14.23 9.88 -0.32
N GLU A 172 14.58 9.77 -1.61
CA GLU A 172 14.80 10.95 -2.48
C GLU A 172 13.60 11.90 -2.52
N HIS A 173 12.38 11.39 -2.32
CA HIS A 173 11.17 12.21 -2.32
C HIS A 173 11.00 13.03 -1.05
N MET A 174 11.68 12.67 0.04
CA MET A 174 11.77 13.52 1.23
C MET A 174 12.84 14.59 1.01
N ASN A 175 14.04 14.16 0.62
CA ASN A 175 15.17 15.02 0.32
C ASN A 175 15.93 14.45 -0.89
N PRO A 176 16.10 15.21 -2.00
CA PRO A 176 16.81 14.73 -3.18
C PRO A 176 18.24 14.25 -2.94
N MET A 177 18.88 14.67 -1.85
CA MET A 177 20.23 14.24 -1.45
C MET A 177 20.27 12.87 -0.74
N ASN A 178 19.11 12.28 -0.47
CA ASN A 178 19.03 10.97 0.17
C ASN A 178 19.43 9.82 -0.78
N PRO A 179 19.95 8.70 -0.26
CA PRO A 179 20.57 7.64 -1.08
C PRO A 179 19.58 6.68 -1.77
N CYS A 180 18.28 6.73 -1.49
CA CYS A 180 17.29 5.86 -2.13
C CYS A 180 16.66 6.56 -3.33
N HIS A 181 17.03 6.14 -4.53
CA HIS A 181 16.44 6.58 -5.79
C HIS A 181 15.58 5.49 -6.41
N CYS A 182 14.34 5.79 -6.78
CA CYS A 182 13.43 4.81 -7.37
C CYS A 182 14.02 4.22 -8.65
N GLU A 183 14.77 5.02 -9.43
CA GLU A 183 15.49 4.58 -10.62
C GLU A 183 16.50 3.45 -10.33
N THR A 184 17.31 3.59 -9.29
CA THR A 184 18.33 2.59 -8.93
C THR A 184 17.77 1.43 -8.12
N ARG A 185 16.54 1.55 -7.60
CA ARG A 185 15.87 0.47 -6.84
C ARG A 185 14.93 -0.36 -7.70
N LEU A 186 14.68 0.05 -8.94
CA LEU A 186 13.69 -0.58 -9.80
C LEU A 186 14.09 -2.00 -10.23
N GLY A 187 15.34 -2.22 -10.64
CA GLY A 187 15.86 -3.55 -11.00
C GLY A 187 15.65 -4.57 -9.87
N PRO A 188 16.28 -4.37 -8.69
CA PRO A 188 16.14 -5.28 -7.58
C PRO A 188 14.70 -5.45 -7.07
N ALA A 189 13.84 -4.43 -7.21
CA ALA A 189 12.43 -4.56 -6.89
C ALA A 189 11.69 -5.53 -7.81
N LEU A 190 12.02 -5.53 -9.10
CA LEU A 190 11.45 -6.45 -10.08
C LEU A 190 12.04 -7.86 -9.93
N ASP A 191 13.36 -7.97 -9.80
CA ASP A 191 14.06 -9.26 -9.67
C ASP A 191 13.61 -10.04 -8.42
N ARG A 192 13.32 -9.32 -7.32
CA ARG A 192 12.83 -9.92 -6.07
C ARG A 192 11.32 -10.08 -6.01
N GLY A 193 10.60 -9.75 -7.09
CA GLY A 193 9.14 -9.81 -7.15
C GLY A 193 8.43 -8.84 -6.20
N PHE A 194 9.13 -7.86 -5.64
CA PHE A 194 8.54 -6.84 -4.78
C PHE A 194 7.54 -5.98 -5.54
N ILE A 195 7.82 -5.72 -6.83
CA ILE A 195 6.85 -5.19 -7.79
C ILE A 195 6.89 -5.99 -9.09
N THR A 196 5.92 -5.73 -9.96
CA THR A 196 5.70 -6.30 -11.30
C THR A 196 4.98 -5.22 -12.11
N TRP A 197 4.63 -5.50 -13.35
CA TRP A 197 3.68 -4.65 -14.07
C TRP A 197 2.37 -4.51 -13.26
N PRO A 198 1.85 -3.28 -13.09
CA PRO A 198 0.60 -3.07 -12.36
C PRO A 198 -0.60 -3.49 -13.20
N ASP A 199 -1.59 -4.12 -12.57
CA ASP A 199 -2.84 -4.54 -13.22
C ASP A 199 -3.81 -3.38 -13.52
N ARG A 200 -3.39 -2.13 -13.23
CA ARG A 200 -4.18 -0.90 -13.35
C ARG A 200 -3.40 0.19 -14.09
N VAL A 201 -4.11 0.89 -14.99
CA VAL A 201 -3.57 1.94 -15.89
C VAL A 201 -3.69 3.34 -15.28
N ASP A 202 -4.19 3.48 -14.05
CA ASP A 202 -4.34 4.79 -13.41
C ASP A 202 -3.01 5.40 -12.93
N LEU A 203 -1.91 4.64 -13.00
CA LEU A 203 -0.56 5.20 -12.89
C LEU A 203 -0.24 5.93 -14.19
N ASN A 204 -0.34 7.26 -14.17
CA ASN A 204 0.01 8.08 -15.32
C ASN A 204 1.51 7.94 -15.68
N GLY A 205 1.80 7.35 -16.84
CA GLY A 205 3.16 7.21 -17.39
C GLY A 205 3.68 8.45 -18.12
N ASP A 206 2.82 9.44 -18.40
CA ASP A 206 3.22 10.64 -19.14
C ASP A 206 4.14 11.56 -18.35
N GLU A 207 4.06 11.53 -17.03
CA GLU A 207 4.88 12.37 -16.15
C GLU A 207 5.93 11.56 -15.40
N PRO A 208 7.19 12.05 -15.31
CA PRO A 208 8.20 11.43 -14.48
C PRO A 208 7.80 11.48 -13.00
N LEU A 209 8.22 10.46 -12.23
CA LEU A 209 7.91 10.37 -10.81
C LEU A 209 8.57 11.51 -9.99
N VAL A 210 9.73 11.97 -10.43
CA VAL A 210 10.52 12.97 -9.69
C VAL A 210 9.96 14.38 -9.92
N SER A 211 9.00 14.78 -9.09
CA SER A 211 8.78 16.19 -8.82
C SER A 211 9.97 16.69 -8.00
N ARG A 212 10.77 17.63 -8.54
CA ARG A 212 11.93 18.30 -7.88
C ARG A 212 11.59 19.06 -6.57
N ARG A 213 10.42 18.87 -5.98
CA ARG A 213 10.03 19.52 -4.73
C ARG A 213 10.48 18.65 -3.56
N VAL A 214 11.26 19.26 -2.67
CA VAL A 214 11.53 18.72 -1.33
C VAL A 214 10.18 18.54 -0.63
N CYS A 215 9.98 17.37 -0.04
CA CYS A 215 8.80 17.06 0.74
C CYS A 215 9.25 16.87 2.18
N ASP A 216 9.22 17.95 2.96
CA ASP A 216 9.66 17.89 4.36
C ASP A 216 8.72 17.05 5.24
N ASP A 217 7.53 16.72 4.74
CA ASP A 217 6.53 15.94 5.46
C ASP A 217 6.14 14.66 4.69
N ALA A 218 6.24 13.52 5.37
CA ALA A 218 5.83 12.22 4.83
C ALA A 218 4.34 12.21 4.45
N GLU A 219 3.49 12.95 5.15
CA GLU A 219 2.06 13.09 4.86
C GLU A 219 1.78 13.46 3.39
N LEU A 220 2.52 14.42 2.86
CA LEU A 220 2.37 14.90 1.49
C LEU A 220 2.79 13.85 0.45
N LEU A 221 3.66 12.90 0.82
CA LEU A 221 3.99 11.77 -0.04
C LEU A 221 2.80 10.81 -0.16
N TYR A 222 2.20 10.42 0.97
CA TYR A 222 1.07 9.48 0.99
C TYR A 222 -0.17 10.04 0.31
N ARG A 223 -0.43 11.34 0.43
CA ARG A 223 -1.59 12.00 -0.22
C ARG A 223 -1.58 11.95 -1.74
N LYS A 224 -0.40 11.79 -2.35
CA LYS A 224 -0.24 11.70 -3.81
C LYS A 224 -0.27 10.26 -4.32
N LEU A 225 -0.33 9.27 -3.43
CA LEU A 225 -0.33 7.87 -3.82
C LEU A 225 -1.74 7.41 -4.22
N PRO A 226 -1.86 6.59 -5.27
CA PRO A 226 -3.06 5.80 -5.48
C PRO A 226 -3.24 4.79 -4.32
N PRO A 227 -4.47 4.28 -4.08
CA PRO A 227 -4.71 3.15 -3.18
C PRO A 227 -3.78 1.97 -3.47
N PRO A 228 -3.51 1.08 -2.49
CA PRO A 228 -2.58 -0.04 -2.68
C PRO A 228 -3.02 -0.94 -3.84
N PRO A 229 -2.08 -1.68 -4.44
CA PRO A 229 -2.39 -2.54 -5.58
C PRO A 229 -3.46 -3.61 -5.24
N PRO A 230 -4.18 -4.11 -6.26
CA PRO A 230 -4.84 -5.41 -6.16
C PRO A 230 -3.84 -6.50 -5.76
N PRO A 231 -4.30 -7.61 -5.21
CA PRO A 231 -3.39 -8.65 -4.76
C PRO A 231 -2.65 -9.32 -5.89
N ARG A 232 -1.57 -9.98 -5.47
CA ARG A 232 -0.90 -11.02 -6.21
C ARG A 232 -1.10 -12.31 -5.46
#